data_AF-A0A821B305-F1
#
_entry.id   AF-A0A821B305-F1
#
_cell.length_a   1.000
_cell.length_b   1.000
_cell.length_c   1.000
_cell.angle_alpha   90.00
_cell.angle_beta   90.00
_cell.angle_gamma   90.00
#
_symmetry.space_group_name_H-M   'P 1'
#
loop_
_entity.id
_entity.type
_entity.pdbx_description
1 polymer ?
#
loop_
_entity_poly.entity_id
_entity_poly.type
_entity_poly.pdbx_seq_one_letter_code
_entity_poly.pdbx_strand_id
1 'polypeptide(L)'
;MAQDQLNKQRLVYSILKFLDREIQTECGNIERRESIEVAVQCLEASFDVSLANPQNDSIYGQHVDLLSVIPNKSSTKKLLTDDMRQQADKFKNQGNEFIKQEKYKEALETYNAAIQIDSNNAIYYCNR
;
A
#
# COMPACT_ATOMS: atom_id res chain seq x y z
N MET A 1 -8.68 -35.87 -9.48
CA MET A 1 -9.34 -34.96 -10.44
C MET A 1 -10.23 -33.94 -9.72
N ALA A 2 -11.17 -34.34 -8.86
CA ALA A 2 -12.04 -33.39 -8.13
C ALA A 2 -11.29 -32.42 -7.19
N GLN A 3 -10.25 -32.89 -6.48
CA GLN A 3 -9.47 -32.04 -5.56
C GLN A 3 -8.66 -30.95 -6.28
N ASP A 4 -8.17 -31.24 -7.49
CA ASP A 4 -7.42 -30.28 -8.30
C ASP A 4 -8.32 -29.15 -8.80
N GLN A 5 -9.55 -29.48 -9.21
CA GLN A 5 -10.56 -28.49 -9.58
C GLN A 5 -10.94 -27.60 -8.40
N LEU A 6 -11.15 -28.19 -7.21
CA LEU A 6 -11.46 -27.44 -6.00
C LEU A 6 -10.33 -26.46 -5.62
N ASN A 7 -9.07 -26.86 -5.78
CA ASN A 7 -7.93 -25.99 -5.52
C ASN A 7 -7.85 -24.83 -6.53
N LYS A 8 -8.17 -25.06 -7.80
CA LYS A 8 -8.26 -24.00 -8.81
C LYS A 8 -9.36 -23.00 -8.47
N GLN A 9 -10.54 -23.48 -8.08
CA GLN A 9 -11.66 -22.63 -7.67
C GLN A 9 -11.32 -21.82 -6.40
N ARG A 10 -10.60 -22.41 -5.45
CA ARG A 10 -10.08 -21.70 -4.26
C ARG A 10 -9.15 -20.55 -4.62
N LEU A 11 -8.20 -20.78 -5.53
CA LEU A 11 -7.29 -19.74 -5.99
C LEU A 11 -8.05 -18.58 -6.66
N VAL A 12 -8.95 -18.92 -7.59
CA VAL A 12 -9.76 -17.93 -8.32
C VAL A 12 -10.63 -17.14 -7.35
N TYR A 13 -11.26 -17.79 -6.38
CA TYR A 13 -12.06 -17.11 -5.37
C TYR A 13 -11.24 -16.14 -4.51
N SER A 14 -10.01 -16.50 -4.13
CA SER A 14 -9.09 -15.58 -3.45
C SER A 14 -8.76 -14.34 -4.31
N ILE A 15 -8.56 -14.53 -5.63
CA ILE A 15 -8.34 -13.42 -6.58
C ILE A 15 -9.60 -12.53 -6.65
N LEU A 16 -10.77 -13.13 -6.79
CA LEU A 16 -12.05 -12.42 -6.83
C LEU A 16 -12.28 -11.58 -5.56
N LYS A 17 -12.02 -12.14 -4.37
CA LYS A 17 -12.09 -11.38 -3.10
C LYS A 17 -11.11 -10.22 -3.04
N PHE A 18 -9.92 -10.36 -3.63
CA PHE A 18 -8.97 -9.26 -3.73
C PHE A 18 -9.50 -8.16 -4.65
N LEU A 19 -10.00 -8.50 -5.84
CA LEU A 19 -10.57 -7.54 -6.79
C LEU A 19 -11.79 -6.80 -6.21
N ASP A 20 -12.64 -7.47 -5.43
CA ASP A 20 -13.76 -6.84 -4.72
C ASP A 20 -13.29 -5.80 -3.68
N ARG A 21 -12.22 -6.11 -2.93
CA ARG A 21 -11.59 -5.13 -2.01
C ARG A 21 -10.98 -3.94 -2.75
N GLU A 22 -10.35 -4.16 -3.90
CA GLU A 22 -9.81 -3.07 -4.72
C GLU A 22 -10.94 -2.15 -5.22
N ILE A 23 -12.07 -2.71 -5.69
CA ILE A 23 -13.25 -1.92 -6.08
C ILE A 23 -13.80 -1.08 -4.91
N GLN A 24 -13.77 -1.61 -3.68
CA GLN A 24 -14.23 -0.88 -2.48
C GLN A 24 -13.23 0.18 -2.02
N THR A 25 -11.93 -0.03 -2.26
CA THR A 25 -10.85 0.86 -1.81
C THR A 25 -10.59 2.00 -2.80
N GLU A 26 -10.78 1.74 -4.10
CA GLU A 26 -10.45 2.67 -5.18
C GLU A 26 -11.58 3.68 -5.41
N CYS A 27 -11.67 4.68 -4.54
CA CYS A 27 -12.57 5.81 -4.70
C CYS A 27 -11.99 6.82 -5.72
N GLY A 28 -12.40 6.73 -7.00
CA GLY A 28 -12.21 7.83 -7.95
C GLY A 28 -11.77 7.49 -9.39
N ASN A 29 -11.48 6.23 -9.72
CA ASN A 29 -11.13 5.83 -11.10
C ASN A 29 -12.19 4.89 -11.69
N ILE A 30 -13.14 5.48 -12.42
CA ILE A 30 -14.30 4.77 -13.00
C ILE A 30 -13.84 3.75 -14.06
N GLU A 31 -12.95 4.13 -14.97
CA GLU A 31 -12.46 3.25 -16.04
C GLU A 31 -11.79 1.99 -15.47
N ARG A 32 -10.97 2.18 -14.44
CA ARG A 32 -10.32 1.06 -13.77
C ARG A 32 -11.32 0.16 -13.06
N ARG A 33 -12.29 0.73 -12.35
CA ARG A 33 -13.38 -0.05 -11.73
C ARG A 33 -14.12 -0.91 -12.74
N GLU A 34 -14.53 -0.33 -13.87
CA GLU A 34 -15.21 -1.07 -14.95
C GLU A 34 -14.34 -2.21 -15.49
N SER A 35 -13.03 -1.97 -15.67
CA SER A 35 -12.09 -3.01 -16.11
C SER A 35 -11.98 -4.17 -15.12
N ILE A 36 -12.03 -3.88 -13.81
CA ILE A 36 -12.00 -4.90 -12.76
C ILE A 36 -13.32 -5.68 -12.73
N GLU A 37 -14.46 -5.00 -12.86
CA GLU A 37 -15.78 -5.64 -12.92
C GLU A 37 -15.88 -6.63 -14.10
N VAL A 38 -15.34 -6.26 -15.27
CA VAL A 38 -15.26 -7.18 -16.43
C VAL A 38 -14.37 -8.38 -16.11
N ALA A 39 -13.21 -8.16 -15.49
CA ALA A 39 -12.29 -9.23 -15.11
C ALA A 39 -12.93 -10.22 -14.11
N VAL A 40 -13.70 -9.72 -13.14
CA VAL A 40 -14.47 -10.53 -12.19
C VAL A 40 -15.44 -11.43 -12.95
N GLN A 41 -16.26 -10.89 -13.85
CA GLN A 41 -17.24 -11.67 -14.62
C GLN A 41 -16.57 -12.75 -15.49
N CYS A 42 -15.43 -12.43 -16.13
CA CYS A 42 -14.68 -13.40 -16.91
C CYS A 42 -14.18 -14.57 -16.05
N LEU A 43 -13.66 -14.28 -14.85
CA LEU A 43 -13.15 -15.30 -13.93
C LEU A 43 -14.28 -16.14 -13.33
N GLU A 44 -15.41 -15.52 -12.98
CA GLU A 44 -16.59 -16.24 -12.48
C GLU A 44 -17.11 -17.25 -13.52
N ALA A 45 -17.27 -16.81 -14.77
CA ALA A 45 -17.73 -17.66 -15.87
C ALA A 45 -16.73 -18.74 -16.28
N SER A 46 -15.43 -18.47 -16.19
CA SER A 46 -14.40 -19.44 -16.62
C SER A 46 -14.21 -20.59 -15.64
N PHE A 47 -14.52 -20.40 -14.36
CA PHE A 47 -14.24 -21.37 -13.30
C PHE A 47 -15.47 -21.85 -12.54
N ASP A 48 -16.67 -21.40 -12.94
CA ASP A 48 -17.96 -21.69 -12.29
C ASP A 48 -17.95 -21.31 -10.79
N VAL A 49 -17.42 -20.12 -10.51
CA VAL A 49 -17.26 -19.57 -9.15
C VAL A 49 -18.04 -18.26 -9.07
N SER A 50 -18.65 -17.95 -7.92
CA SER A 50 -19.35 -16.67 -7.74
C SER A 50 -19.14 -16.08 -6.35
N LEU A 51 -18.91 -14.77 -6.29
CA LEU A 51 -18.84 -14.02 -5.03
C LEU A 51 -20.23 -13.75 -4.40
N ALA A 52 -21.30 -13.87 -5.19
CA ALA A 52 -22.66 -13.55 -4.74
C ALA A 52 -23.26 -14.58 -3.76
N ASN A 53 -22.66 -15.77 -3.65
CA ASN A 53 -23.14 -16.83 -2.76
C ASN A 53 -22.31 -16.85 -1.45
N PRO A 54 -22.87 -16.46 -0.29
CA PRO A 54 -22.15 -16.47 0.98
C PRO A 54 -21.67 -17.86 1.44
N GLN A 55 -22.23 -18.94 0.88
CA GLN A 55 -21.77 -20.30 1.20
C GLN A 55 -20.39 -20.60 0.59
N ASN A 56 -20.03 -19.90 -0.50
CA ASN A 56 -18.73 -20.02 -1.15
C ASN A 56 -17.57 -19.55 -0.25
N ASP A 57 -17.86 -18.63 0.69
CA ASP A 57 -16.91 -18.21 1.74
C ASP A 57 -16.57 -19.32 2.74
N SER A 58 -17.33 -20.42 2.81
CA SER A 58 -16.99 -21.58 3.64
C SER A 58 -16.30 -22.69 2.83
N ILE A 59 -16.70 -22.84 1.57
CA ILE A 59 -16.22 -23.89 0.65
C ILE A 59 -14.83 -23.56 0.10
N TYR A 60 -14.68 -22.32 -0.39
CA TYR A 60 -13.43 -21.79 -0.91
C TYR A 60 -12.67 -20.96 0.13
N GLY A 61 -13.38 -20.62 1.21
CA GLY A 61 -13.05 -19.88 2.44
C GLY A 61 -11.72 -20.06 3.15
N GLN A 62 -11.02 -21.17 2.91
CA GLN A 62 -9.68 -21.39 3.43
C GLN A 62 -8.70 -20.49 2.67
N HIS A 63 -8.83 -19.18 2.86
CA HIS A 63 -8.17 -18.18 2.06
C HIS A 63 -6.76 -17.93 2.58
N VAL A 64 -5.80 -18.20 1.71
CA VAL A 64 -4.49 -17.55 1.74
C VAL A 64 -4.71 -16.13 1.22
N ASP A 65 -4.31 -15.13 2.01
CA ASP A 65 -4.21 -13.76 1.53
C ASP A 65 -3.10 -13.70 0.49
N LEU A 66 -3.45 -13.60 -0.79
CA LEU A 66 -2.49 -13.61 -1.89
C LEU A 66 -1.51 -12.44 -1.80
N LEU A 67 -1.92 -11.33 -1.20
CA LEU A 67 -1.06 -10.16 -1.00
C LEU A 67 0.08 -10.47 -0.02
N SER A 68 -0.15 -11.38 0.94
CA SER A 68 0.88 -11.81 1.90
C SER A 68 1.99 -12.67 1.28
N VAL A 69 1.72 -13.28 0.13
CA VAL A 69 2.66 -14.17 -0.58
C VAL A 69 3.62 -13.37 -1.46
N ILE A 70 3.24 -12.17 -1.89
CA ILE A 70 4.09 -11.31 -2.72
C ILE A 70 5.17 -10.72 -1.81
N PRO A 71 6.46 -11.08 -1.98
CA PRO A 71 7.53 -10.51 -1.19
C PRO A 71 7.58 -9.01 -1.45
N ASN A 72 7.23 -8.23 -0.43
CA ASN A 72 7.23 -6.79 -0.52
C ASN A 72 8.69 -6.30 -0.55
N LYS A 73 9.29 -6.24 -1.74
CA LYS A 73 10.57 -5.54 -1.98
C LYS A 73 10.41 -4.02 -1.97
N SER A 74 9.24 -3.51 -1.62
CA SER A 74 9.06 -2.09 -1.39
C SER A 74 9.69 -1.78 -0.03
N SER A 75 10.88 -1.17 -0.07
CA SER A 75 11.41 -0.36 1.02
C SER A 75 10.24 0.29 1.72
N THR A 76 10.09 0.04 3.02
CA THR A 76 9.06 0.62 3.87
C THR A 76 8.90 2.12 3.55
N LYS A 77 7.97 2.47 2.66
CA LYS A 77 7.33 3.78 2.65
C LYS A 77 6.54 3.76 3.95
N LYS A 78 7.22 4.08 5.06
CA LYS A 78 6.55 4.43 6.30
C LYS A 78 5.57 5.52 5.87
N LEU A 79 4.28 5.24 5.95
CA LEU A 79 3.25 6.18 5.53
C LEU A 79 3.31 7.33 6.53
N LEU A 80 4.15 8.31 6.24
CA LEU A 80 4.32 9.48 7.08
C LEU A 80 3.04 10.28 6.98
N THR A 81 2.38 10.50 8.11
CA THR A 81 1.22 11.38 8.18
C THR A 81 1.65 12.81 7.81
N ASP A 82 0.70 13.62 7.34
CA ASP A 82 0.99 15.00 7.00
C ASP A 82 1.55 15.78 8.20
N ASP A 83 1.11 15.47 9.42
CA ASP A 83 1.67 16.02 10.67
C ASP A 83 3.16 15.71 10.84
N MET A 84 3.59 14.46 10.57
CA MET A 84 5.00 14.08 10.68
C MET A 84 5.85 14.79 9.63
N ARG A 85 5.34 14.95 8.39
CA ARG A 85 6.05 15.71 7.33
C ARG A 85 6.17 17.18 7.69
N GLN A 86 5.10 17.79 8.20
CA GLN A 86 5.15 19.16 8.70
C GLN A 86 6.15 19.32 9.85
N GLN A 87 6.23 18.34 10.75
CA GLN A 87 7.21 18.35 11.82
C GLN A 87 8.65 18.24 11.30
N ALA A 88 8.91 17.38 10.32
CA ALA A 88 10.22 17.29 9.67
C ALA A 88 10.60 18.61 8.98
N ASP A 89 9.64 19.25 8.31
CA ASP A 89 9.86 20.55 7.67
C ASP A 89 10.10 21.69 8.65
N LYS A 90 9.49 21.65 9.85
CA LYS A 90 9.82 22.59 10.93
C LYS A 90 11.27 22.46 11.37
N PHE A 91 11.76 21.23 11.53
CA PHE A 91 13.18 20.99 11.85
C PHE A 91 14.09 21.49 10.73
N LYS A 92 13.78 21.21 9.46
CA LYS A 92 14.54 21.80 8.34
C LYS A 92 14.59 23.34 8.42
N ASN A 93 13.45 23.98 8.67
CA ASN A 93 13.40 25.44 8.74
C ASN A 93 14.20 25.99 9.93
N GLN A 94 14.18 25.32 11.08
CA GLN A 94 15.03 25.66 12.23
C GLN A 94 16.52 25.49 11.91
N GLY A 95 16.91 24.43 11.19
CA GLY A 95 18.27 24.25 10.70
C GLY A 95 18.71 25.41 9.81
N ASN A 96 17.86 25.85 8.88
CA ASN A 96 18.13 27.00 8.03
C ASN A 96 18.34 28.31 8.85
N GLU A 97 17.57 28.51 9.93
CA GLU A 97 17.75 29.66 10.81
C GLU A 97 19.08 29.58 11.60
N PHE A 98 19.51 28.40 12.02
CA PHE A 98 20.82 28.22 12.64
C PHE A 98 21.98 28.46 11.66
N ILE A 99 21.84 28.08 10.39
CA ILE A 99 22.81 28.42 9.33
C ILE A 99 22.95 29.94 9.19
N LYS A 100 21.84 30.69 9.18
CA LYS A 100 21.87 32.17 9.14
C LYS A 100 22.56 32.79 10.36
N GLN A 101 22.54 32.09 11.49
CA GLN A 101 23.22 32.47 12.73
C GLN A 101 24.66 31.92 12.82
N GLU A 102 25.15 31.27 11.76
CA GLU A 102 26.48 30.62 11.71
C GLU A 102 26.67 29.51 12.79
N LYS A 103 25.56 28.98 13.32
CA LYS A 103 25.51 27.90 14.31
C LYS A 103 25.42 26.54 13.63
N TYR A 104 26.51 26.14 13.00
CA TYR A 104 26.54 24.95 12.14
C TYR A 104 26.27 23.63 12.88
N LYS A 105 26.69 23.52 14.14
CA LYS A 105 26.47 22.30 14.93
C LYS A 105 24.99 22.11 15.23
N GLU A 106 24.32 23.16 15.68
CA GLU A 106 22.90 23.15 15.95
C GLU A 106 22.09 22.91 14.67
N ALA A 107 22.51 23.50 13.54
CA ALA A 107 21.89 23.24 12.24
C ALA A 107 21.95 21.74 11.88
N LEU A 108 23.13 21.12 12.00
CA LEU A 108 23.34 19.70 11.68
C LEU A 108 22.46 18.78 12.55
N GLU A 109 22.39 19.03 13.85
CA GLU A 109 21.51 18.27 14.76
C GLU A 109 20.04 18.40 14.35
N THR A 110 19.63 19.59 13.95
CA THR A 110 18.25 19.86 13.54
C THR A 110 17.90 19.17 12.21
N TYR A 111 18.83 19.12 11.24
CA TYR A 111 18.61 18.35 10.01
C TYR A 111 18.61 16.83 10.25
N ASN A 112 19.46 16.33 11.15
CA ASN A 112 19.41 14.93 11.55
C ASN A 112 18.06 14.58 12.18
N ALA A 113 17.47 15.47 12.98
CA ALA A 113 16.12 15.29 13.52
C ALA A 113 15.05 15.23 12.41
N ALA A 114 15.16 16.05 11.36
CA ALA A 114 14.28 15.98 10.19
C ALA A 114 14.42 14.64 9.44
N ILE A 115 15.65 14.16 9.24
CA ILE A 115 15.96 12.88 8.57
C ILE A 115 15.43 11.68 9.36
N GLN A 116 15.48 11.72 10.70
CA GLN A 116 14.92 10.65 11.53
C GLN A 116 13.39 10.52 11.37
N ILE A 117 12.71 11.63 11.06
CA ILE A 117 11.27 11.64 10.83
C ILE A 117 10.96 11.23 9.40
N ASP A 118 11.61 11.85 8.42
CA ASP A 118 11.47 11.51 7.00
C ASP A 118 12.85 11.35 6.34
N SER A 119 13.30 10.10 6.33
CA SER A 119 14.59 9.71 5.78
C SER A 119 14.63 9.69 4.26
N ASN A 120 13.47 9.86 3.59
CA ASN A 120 13.35 9.77 2.15
C ASN A 120 13.42 11.14 1.46
N ASN A 121 13.31 12.23 2.23
CA ASN A 121 13.40 13.58 1.68
C ASN A 121 14.86 14.00 1.50
N ALA A 122 15.31 13.99 0.25
CA ALA A 122 16.68 14.36 -0.14
C ALA A 122 17.07 15.78 0.30
N ILE A 123 16.11 16.71 0.44
CA ILE A 123 16.36 18.10 0.82
C ILE A 123 17.05 18.18 2.19
N TYR A 124 16.69 17.31 3.14
CA TYR A 124 17.28 17.35 4.48
C TYR A 124 18.75 16.95 4.49
N TYR A 125 19.16 16.07 3.58
CA TYR A 125 20.57 15.69 3.43
C TYR A 125 21.37 16.77 2.70
N CYS A 126 20.76 17.45 1.73
CA CYS A 126 21.42 18.56 1.02
C CYS A 126 21.64 19.79 1.92
N ASN A 127 20.75 20.00 2.89
CA ASN A 127 20.82 21.15 3.79
C ASN A 127 21.70 20.92 5.04
N ARG A 128 22.04 19.66 5.35
CA ARG A 128 22.87 19.25 6.50
C ARG A 128 24.35 19.52 6.29
#